data_AF-A0A9K3IHS2-F1
#
_entry.id   AF-A0A9K3IHS2-F1
#
_cell.length_a   1.000
_cell.length_b   1.000
_cell.length_c   1.000
_cell.angle_alpha   90.00
_cell.angle_beta   90.00
_cell.angle_gamma   90.00
#
_symmetry.space_group_name_H-M   'P 1'
#
loop_
_entity.id
_entity.type
_entity.pdbx_description
1 polymer ?
#
loop_
_entity_poly.entity_id
_entity_poly.type
_entity_poly.pdbx_seq_one_letter_code
_entity_poly.pdbx_strand_id
1 'polypeptide(L)'
;MADVGKIGVILKLIDIVNEISVISDYRSTVRKQFFNLSRRLKLLNPLFEEIRDVKEAVPDESFRSLVSLMEALESAKELLRLGSEGSKIYLIDAVALEKEEIMKKYQEVTERLEKDLEGISFEKLDISDEVKEQVALVLAQFRRAKGRTDAPDVELKRSFIPLR
;
A
#
# COMPACT_ATOMS: atom_id res chain seq x y z
N MET A 1 15.23 -2.78 27.20
CA MET A 1 14.15 -1.79 26.97
C MET A 1 14.04 -1.39 25.51
N ALA A 2 15.14 -1.03 24.82
CA ALA A 2 15.10 -0.69 23.38
C ALA A 2 14.48 -1.80 22.50
N ASP A 3 14.82 -3.06 22.79
CA ASP A 3 14.35 -4.22 22.02
C ASP A 3 12.83 -4.48 22.16
N VAL A 4 12.28 -4.27 23.36
CA VAL A 4 10.83 -4.39 23.62
C VAL A 4 10.03 -3.35 22.82
N GLY A 5 10.57 -2.13 22.68
CA GLY A 5 9.96 -1.08 21.85
C GLY A 5 9.99 -1.42 20.35
N LYS A 6 11.07 -2.07 19.88
CA LYS A 6 11.19 -2.51 18.49
C LYS A 6 10.18 -3.61 18.15
N ILE A 7 10.04 -4.59 19.03
CA ILE A 7 9.04 -5.67 18.91
C ILE A 7 7.62 -5.08 18.86
N GLY A 8 7.31 -4.08 19.69
CA GLY A 8 6.01 -3.41 19.67
C GLY A 8 5.64 -2.80 18.32
N VAL A 9 6.60 -2.19 17.62
CA VAL A 9 6.40 -1.64 16.27
C VAL A 9 6.14 -2.76 15.26
N ILE A 10 6.88 -3.87 15.33
CA ILE A 10 6.72 -5.00 14.41
C ILE A 10 5.34 -5.66 14.59
N LEU A 11 4.90 -5.87 15.83
CA LEU A 11 3.55 -6.38 16.11
C LEU A 11 2.48 -5.43 15.56
N LYS A 12 2.67 -4.13 15.72
CA LYS A 12 1.73 -3.14 15.18
C LYS A 12 1.67 -3.16 13.65
N LEU A 13 2.80 -3.37 12.97
CA LEU A 13 2.85 -3.55 11.51
C LEU A 13 2.00 -4.75 11.06
N ILE A 14 2.15 -5.89 11.74
CA ILE A 14 1.35 -7.10 11.50
C ILE A 14 -0.15 -6.81 11.70
N ASP A 15 -0.50 -6.17 12.82
CA ASP A 15 -1.89 -5.81 13.13
C ASP A 15 -2.51 -4.93 12.04
N ILE A 16 -1.79 -3.90 11.57
CA ILE A 16 -2.29 -3.00 10.53
C ILE A 16 -2.52 -3.76 9.22
N VAL A 17 -1.60 -4.64 8.81
CA VAL A 17 -1.77 -5.43 7.58
C VAL A 17 -2.96 -6.39 7.71
N ASN A 18 -3.14 -7.01 8.87
CA ASN A 18 -4.30 -7.85 9.14
C ASN A 18 -5.61 -7.07 9.10
N GLU A 19 -5.66 -5.87 9.71
CA GLU A 19 -6.80 -4.95 9.61
C GLU A 19 -7.08 -4.56 8.15
N ILE A 20 -6.06 -4.27 7.35
CA ILE A 20 -6.20 -3.95 5.92
C ILE A 20 -6.79 -5.15 5.14
N SER A 21 -6.39 -6.36 5.49
CA SER A 21 -6.76 -7.58 4.78
C SER A 21 -8.25 -7.91 4.84
N VAL A 22 -8.96 -7.38 5.85
CA VAL A 22 -10.39 -7.57 6.05
C VAL A 22 -11.23 -6.40 5.53
N ILE A 23 -10.61 -5.31 5.05
CA ILE A 23 -11.34 -4.21 4.41
C ILE A 23 -11.84 -4.70 3.04
N SER A 24 -13.15 -4.65 2.84
CA SER A 24 -13.84 -5.07 1.62
C SER A 24 -14.78 -3.98 1.09
N ASP A 25 -15.62 -4.33 0.11
CA ASP A 25 -16.76 -3.53 -0.33
C ASP A 25 -16.42 -2.12 -0.86
N TYR A 26 -15.24 -1.99 -1.44
CA TYR A 26 -14.80 -0.74 -2.07
C TYR A 26 -15.79 -0.23 -3.12
N ARG A 27 -15.98 1.10 -3.12
CA ARG A 27 -16.73 1.84 -4.14
C ARG A 27 -16.24 1.51 -5.55
N SER A 28 -17.18 1.35 -6.49
CA SER A 28 -16.88 0.93 -7.87
C SER A 28 -15.84 1.83 -8.57
N THR A 29 -15.82 3.13 -8.26
CA THR A 29 -14.91 4.13 -8.84
C THR A 29 -13.44 3.94 -8.49
N VAL A 30 -13.14 3.32 -7.35
CA VAL A 30 -11.76 3.11 -6.83
C VAL A 30 -11.44 1.64 -6.53
N ARG A 31 -12.43 0.75 -6.70
CA ARG A 31 -12.39 -0.66 -6.32
C ARG A 31 -11.13 -1.38 -6.80
N LYS A 32 -10.77 -1.21 -8.07
CA LYS A 32 -9.63 -1.91 -8.66
C LYS A 32 -8.31 -1.50 -7.99
N GLN A 33 -8.10 -0.21 -7.82
CA GLN A 33 -6.90 0.36 -7.21
C GLN A 33 -6.80 -0.07 -5.75
N PHE A 34 -7.90 0.02 -5.00
CA PHE A 34 -7.93 -0.27 -3.58
C PHE A 34 -7.77 -1.76 -3.30
N PHE A 35 -8.42 -2.61 -4.09
CA PHE A 35 -8.23 -4.05 -4.00
C PHE A 35 -6.78 -4.47 -4.31
N ASN A 36 -6.17 -3.87 -5.34
CA ASN A 36 -4.78 -4.14 -5.67
C ASN A 36 -3.83 -3.68 -4.56
N LEU A 37 -4.08 -2.51 -3.96
CA LEU A 37 -3.28 -2.01 -2.85
C LEU A 37 -3.41 -2.92 -1.62
N SER A 38 -4.63 -3.24 -1.18
CA SER A 38 -4.86 -4.14 -0.05
C SER A 38 -4.16 -5.50 -0.26
N ARG A 39 -4.29 -6.08 -1.46
CA ARG A 39 -3.61 -7.33 -1.81
C ARG A 39 -2.08 -7.21 -1.74
N ARG A 40 -1.49 -6.12 -2.20
CA ARG A 40 -0.04 -5.88 -2.14
C ARG A 40 0.45 -5.72 -0.71
N LEU A 41 -0.26 -4.95 0.11
CA LEU A 41 0.11 -4.73 1.50
C LEU A 41 0.04 -6.03 2.32
N LYS A 42 -0.93 -6.89 2.02
CA LYS A 42 -1.00 -8.24 2.61
C LYS A 42 0.24 -9.10 2.34
N LEU A 43 0.92 -8.90 1.21
CA LEU A 43 2.16 -9.61 0.90
C LEU A 43 3.34 -9.17 1.79
N LEU A 44 3.21 -8.14 2.60
CA LEU A 44 4.26 -7.75 3.55
C LEU A 44 4.15 -8.51 4.88
N ASN A 45 3.09 -9.28 5.12
CA ASN A 45 2.93 -10.00 6.39
C ASN A 45 4.10 -10.96 6.68
N PRO A 46 4.55 -11.82 5.74
CA PRO A 46 5.69 -12.71 5.98
C PRO A 46 6.98 -11.97 6.36
N LEU A 47 7.20 -10.77 5.81
CA LEU A 47 8.35 -9.94 6.19
C LEU A 47 8.32 -9.57 7.68
N PHE A 48 7.18 -9.10 8.17
CA PHE A 48 7.07 -8.67 9.57
C PHE A 48 7.09 -9.85 10.55
N GLU A 49 6.51 -10.98 10.16
CA GLU A 49 6.59 -12.23 10.93
C GLU A 49 8.06 -12.68 11.06
N GLU A 50 8.82 -12.72 9.98
CA GLU A 50 10.23 -13.11 10.05
C GLU A 50 11.04 -12.12 10.88
N ILE A 51 10.91 -10.80 10.66
CA ILE A 51 11.63 -9.78 11.44
C ILE A 51 11.32 -9.89 12.94
N ARG A 52 10.09 -10.26 13.33
CA ARG A 52 9.71 -10.49 14.73
C ARG A 52 10.47 -11.67 15.34
N ASP A 53 10.72 -12.69 14.55
CA ASP A 53 11.27 -13.98 15.00
C ASP A 53 12.81 -14.03 14.87
N VAL A 54 13.43 -13.02 14.24
CA VAL A 54 14.90 -12.82 14.22
C VAL A 54 15.43 -12.61 15.65
N LYS A 55 16.54 -13.27 15.98
CA LYS A 55 17.19 -13.16 17.30
C LYS A 55 18.13 -11.96 17.39
N GLU A 56 18.70 -11.57 16.26
CA GLU A 56 19.57 -10.43 16.08
C GLU A 56 18.76 -9.12 16.16
N ALA A 57 19.39 -8.10 16.75
CA ALA A 57 18.76 -6.80 16.84
C ALA A 57 18.64 -6.16 15.44
N VAL A 58 17.43 -5.70 15.10
CA VAL A 58 17.19 -4.92 13.87
C VAL A 58 18.07 -3.65 13.88
N PRO A 59 18.87 -3.40 12.83
CA PRO A 59 19.70 -2.19 12.73
C PRO A 59 18.87 -0.92 12.88
N ASP A 60 19.39 0.09 13.59
CA ASP A 60 18.62 1.31 13.90
C ASP A 60 18.15 2.07 12.66
N GLU A 61 18.90 2.04 11.57
CA GLU A 61 18.49 2.62 10.28
C GLU A 61 17.25 1.92 9.71
N SER A 62 17.25 0.58 9.70
CA SER A 62 16.12 -0.22 9.23
C SER A 62 14.92 -0.07 10.15
N PHE A 63 15.16 0.06 11.45
CA PHE A 63 14.12 0.32 12.42
C PHE A 63 13.41 1.67 12.20
N ARG A 64 14.15 2.73 11.87
CA ARG A 64 13.54 4.04 11.52
C ARG A 64 12.66 3.93 10.27
N SER A 65 13.08 3.15 9.28
CA SER A 65 12.28 2.87 8.10
C SER A 65 11.03 2.04 8.43
N LEU A 66 11.12 1.05 9.33
CA LEU A 66 9.96 0.30 9.81
C LEU A 66 8.94 1.19 10.54
N VAL A 67 9.40 2.14 11.36
CA VAL A 67 8.52 3.14 11.99
C VAL A 67 7.83 4.01 10.94
N SER A 68 8.57 4.50 9.95
CA SER A 68 8.01 5.31 8.86
C SER A 68 6.99 4.53 8.03
N LEU A 69 7.30 3.26 7.74
CA LEU A 69 6.42 2.32 7.04
C LEU A 69 5.14 2.04 7.83
N MET A 70 5.22 1.95 9.16
CA MET A 70 4.06 1.79 10.02
C MET A 70 3.09 2.96 9.88
N GLU A 71 3.59 4.19 9.88
CA GLU A 71 2.77 5.38 9.66
C GLU A 71 2.18 5.41 8.24
N ALA A 72 2.95 5.02 7.23
CA ALA A 72 2.46 4.91 5.85
C ALA A 72 1.35 3.85 5.70
N LEU A 73 1.47 2.73 6.41
CA LEU A 73 0.47 1.67 6.46
C LEU A 73 -0.81 2.12 7.19
N GLU A 74 -0.70 2.89 8.27
CA GLU A 74 -1.86 3.51 8.93
C GLU A 74 -2.59 4.46 7.95
N SER A 75 -1.85 5.33 7.24
CA SER A 75 -2.44 6.19 6.20
C SER A 75 -3.09 5.39 5.07
N ALA A 76 -2.49 4.29 4.64
CA ALA A 76 -3.08 3.38 3.66
C ALA A 76 -4.37 2.74 4.17
N LYS A 77 -4.40 2.32 5.43
CA LYS A 77 -5.59 1.76 6.08
C LYS A 77 -6.73 2.77 6.12
N GLU A 78 -6.45 4.00 6.56
CA GLU A 78 -7.44 5.09 6.58
C GLU A 78 -7.99 5.37 5.17
N LEU A 79 -7.10 5.45 4.18
CA LEU A 79 -7.50 5.62 2.78
C LEU A 79 -8.43 4.49 2.32
N LEU A 80 -8.06 3.23 2.57
CA LEU A 80 -8.87 2.07 2.19
C LEU A 80 -10.24 2.09 2.88
N ARG A 81 -10.31 2.51 4.16
CA ARG A 81 -11.58 2.68 4.89
C ARG A 81 -12.47 3.73 4.23
N LEU A 82 -11.93 4.90 3.87
CA LEU A 82 -12.67 5.94 3.13
C LEU A 82 -13.21 5.45 1.77
N GLY A 83 -12.54 4.48 1.14
CA GLY A 83 -13.03 3.86 -0.09
C GLY A 83 -14.09 2.78 0.11
N SER A 84 -14.18 2.21 1.31
CA SER A 84 -15.19 1.21 1.71
C SER A 84 -16.43 1.83 2.36
N GLU A 85 -16.27 2.97 3.03
CA GLU A 85 -17.36 3.73 3.65
C GLU A 85 -18.07 4.56 2.57
N GLY A 86 -19.27 4.13 2.16
CA GLY A 86 -20.01 4.77 1.08
C GLY A 86 -20.64 6.10 1.50
N SER A 87 -20.24 7.20 0.86
CA SER A 87 -21.05 8.43 0.84
C SER A 87 -22.27 8.24 -0.08
N LYS A 88 -23.49 8.51 0.43
CA LYS A 88 -24.76 8.47 -0.31
C LYS A 88 -24.94 9.61 -1.33
N ILE A 89 -23.85 10.26 -1.75
CA ILE A 89 -23.94 11.46 -2.59
C ILE A 89 -23.91 11.02 -4.06
N TYR A 90 -25.09 11.03 -4.69
CA TYR A 90 -25.32 10.57 -6.07
C TYR A 90 -25.15 11.68 -7.14
N LEU A 91 -24.36 12.72 -6.86
CA LEU A 91 -24.14 13.81 -7.82
C LEU A 91 -22.82 13.58 -8.58
N ILE A 92 -22.92 13.39 -9.90
CA ILE A 92 -21.80 13.00 -10.78
C ILE A 92 -20.60 13.95 -10.65
N ASP A 93 -20.84 15.26 -10.56
CA ASP A 93 -19.76 16.26 -10.44
C ASP A 93 -19.06 16.22 -9.08
N ALA A 94 -19.81 15.94 -8.00
CA ALA A 94 -19.24 15.77 -6.67
C ALA A 94 -18.42 14.47 -6.55
N VAL A 95 -18.88 13.40 -7.21
CA VAL A 95 -18.19 12.10 -7.26
C VAL A 95 -16.87 12.19 -8.05
N ALA A 96 -16.81 13.01 -9.09
CA ALA A 96 -15.58 13.19 -9.88
C ALA A 96 -14.48 13.90 -9.07
N LEU A 97 -14.82 15.00 -8.39
CA LEU A 97 -13.89 15.74 -7.52
C LEU A 97 -13.44 14.89 -6.34
N GLU A 98 -14.36 14.18 -5.68
CA GLU A 98 -14.02 13.28 -4.57
C GLU A 98 -13.07 12.15 -5.03
N LYS A 99 -13.30 11.59 -6.23
CA LYS A 99 -12.41 10.58 -6.80
C LYS A 99 -11.01 11.12 -7.06
N GLU A 100 -10.89 12.33 -7.61
CA GLU A 100 -9.59 12.95 -7.89
C GLU A 100 -8.78 13.15 -6.60
N GLU A 101 -9.40 13.69 -5.55
CA GLU A 101 -8.75 13.85 -4.24
C GLU A 101 -8.32 12.51 -3.64
N ILE A 102 -9.18 11.48 -3.73
CA ILE A 102 -8.86 10.12 -3.26
C ILE A 102 -7.69 9.54 -4.04
N MET A 103 -7.66 9.72 -5.37
CA MET A 103 -6.59 9.20 -6.21
C MET A 103 -5.27 9.94 -6.00
N LYS A 104 -5.30 11.24 -5.70
CA LYS A 104 -4.11 11.99 -5.28
C LYS A 104 -3.55 11.44 -3.97
N LYS A 105 -4.40 11.26 -2.95
CA LYS A 105 -3.99 10.63 -1.67
C LYS A 105 -3.46 9.21 -1.88
N TYR A 106 -4.09 8.45 -2.78
CA TYR A 106 -3.62 7.11 -3.16
C TYR A 106 -2.19 7.16 -3.70
N GLN A 107 -1.90 8.06 -4.64
CA GLN A 107 -0.54 8.23 -5.17
C GLN A 107 0.45 8.58 -4.05
N GLU A 108 0.17 9.61 -3.27
CA GLU A 108 1.02 10.07 -2.15
C GLU A 108 1.33 8.93 -1.17
N VAL A 109 0.30 8.17 -0.77
CA VAL A 109 0.45 7.02 0.14
C VAL A 109 1.27 5.91 -0.50
N THR A 110 1.02 5.57 -1.78
CA THR A 110 1.79 4.51 -2.45
C THR A 110 3.25 4.87 -2.66
N GLU A 111 3.57 6.14 -2.95
CA GLU A 111 4.95 6.62 -3.06
C GLU A 111 5.66 6.59 -1.71
N ARG A 112 4.96 6.97 -0.63
CA ARG A 112 5.49 6.87 0.73
C ARG A 112 5.77 5.43 1.12
N LEU A 113 4.83 4.52 0.87
CA LEU A 113 4.99 3.08 1.14
C LEU A 113 6.20 2.50 0.40
N GLU A 114 6.37 2.83 -0.88
CA GLU A 114 7.53 2.41 -1.68
C GLU A 114 8.83 2.92 -1.04
N LYS A 115 8.92 4.23 -0.79
CA LYS A 115 10.12 4.87 -0.24
C LYS A 115 10.49 4.30 1.13
N ASP A 116 9.51 4.15 2.02
CA ASP A 116 9.75 3.68 3.40
C ASP A 116 10.16 2.20 3.40
N LEU A 117 9.60 1.39 2.50
CA LEU A 117 9.97 -0.02 2.31
C LEU A 117 11.38 -0.15 1.69
N GLU A 118 11.76 0.70 0.74
CA GLU A 118 13.12 0.75 0.16
C GLU A 118 14.19 1.18 1.16
N GLY A 119 13.82 1.91 2.21
CA GLY A 119 14.74 2.33 3.27
C GLY A 119 15.21 1.20 4.19
N ILE A 120 14.54 0.05 4.17
CA ILE A 120 14.90 -1.11 5.00
C ILE A 120 16.09 -1.83 4.37
N SER A 121 17.15 -2.05 5.15
CA SER A 121 18.34 -2.77 4.69
C SER A 121 18.13 -4.29 4.82
N PHE A 122 17.39 -4.89 3.90
CA PHE A 122 17.07 -6.33 3.91
C PHE A 122 18.31 -7.23 3.90
N GLU A 123 19.43 -6.78 3.34
CA GLU A 123 20.71 -7.51 3.36
C GLU A 123 21.35 -7.61 4.74
N LYS A 124 20.92 -6.77 5.70
CA LYS A 124 21.39 -6.77 7.08
C LYS A 124 20.40 -7.44 8.05
N LEU A 125 19.33 -8.03 7.52
CA LEU A 125 18.33 -8.76 8.29
C LEU A 125 18.50 -10.26 8.03
N ASP A 126 18.38 -11.07 9.10
CA ASP A 126 18.38 -12.53 9.01
C ASP A 126 16.98 -13.04 8.59
N ILE A 127 16.58 -12.66 7.38
CA ILE A 127 15.32 -13.07 6.75
C ILE A 127 15.59 -13.91 5.50
N SER A 128 14.63 -14.76 5.16
CA SER A 128 14.71 -15.68 4.04
C SER A 128 14.80 -14.96 2.69
N ASP A 129 15.49 -15.58 1.73
CA ASP A 129 15.55 -15.07 0.36
C ASP A 129 14.16 -15.05 -0.30
N GLU A 130 13.27 -15.97 0.07
CA GLU A 130 11.86 -15.98 -0.38
C GLU A 130 11.14 -14.68 0.03
N VAL A 131 11.29 -14.25 1.28
CA VAL A 131 10.70 -12.99 1.76
C VAL A 131 11.34 -11.78 1.06
N LYS A 132 12.66 -11.78 0.85
CA LYS A 132 13.34 -10.70 0.10
C LYS A 132 12.81 -10.58 -1.33
N GLU A 133 12.65 -11.70 -2.03
CA GLU A 133 12.07 -11.74 -3.38
C GLU A 133 10.62 -11.24 -3.40
N GLN A 134 9.82 -11.66 -2.41
CA GLN A 134 8.44 -11.20 -2.27
C GLN A 134 8.35 -9.68 -2.07
N VAL A 135 9.22 -9.11 -1.23
CA VAL A 135 9.32 -7.66 -1.03
C VAL A 135 9.75 -6.95 -2.32
N ALA A 136 10.75 -7.48 -3.03
CA ALA A 136 11.19 -6.93 -4.32
C ALA A 136 10.04 -6.93 -5.36
N LEU A 137 9.19 -7.94 -5.37
CA LEU A 137 7.99 -7.98 -6.21
C LEU A 137 6.98 -6.88 -5.82
N VAL A 138 6.76 -6.64 -4.52
CA VAL A 138 5.88 -5.56 -4.04
C VAL A 138 6.42 -4.19 -4.49
N LEU A 139 7.71 -3.93 -4.30
CA LEU A 139 8.37 -2.70 -4.75
C LEU A 139 8.26 -2.49 -6.28
N ALA A 140 8.54 -3.53 -7.06
CA ALA A 140 8.40 -3.48 -8.52
C ALA A 140 6.96 -3.15 -8.94
N GLN A 141 5.96 -3.61 -8.19
CA GLN A 141 4.56 -3.32 -8.45
C GLN A 141 4.14 -1.89 -8.08
N PHE A 142 4.73 -1.29 -7.04
CA PHE A 142 4.55 0.14 -6.73
C PHE A 142 5.12 1.02 -7.85
N ARG A 143 6.38 0.78 -8.23
CA ARG A 143 7.04 1.47 -9.35
C ARG A 143 6.25 1.40 -10.66
N ARG A 144 5.72 0.22 -11.00
CA ARG A 144 4.88 0.04 -12.20
C ARG A 144 3.53 0.75 -12.12
N ALA A 145 2.96 0.90 -10.93
CA ALA A 145 1.70 1.61 -10.76
C ALA A 145 1.87 3.11 -10.99
N LYS A 146 3.00 3.68 -10.57
CA LYS A 146 3.36 5.09 -10.80
C LYS A 146 3.37 5.45 -12.29
N GLY A 147 4.10 4.69 -13.10
CA GLY A 147 4.22 4.93 -14.56
C GLY A 147 2.94 4.73 -15.38
N ARG A 148 1.87 4.17 -14.81
CA ARG A 148 0.55 4.10 -15.46
C ARG A 148 -0.30 5.35 -15.25
N THR A 149 -0.03 6.11 -14.19
CA THR A 149 -0.74 7.37 -13.92
C THR A 149 -0.15 8.56 -14.67
N ASP A 150 1.12 8.46 -15.09
CA ASP A 150 1.79 9.45 -15.94
C ASP A 150 1.47 9.29 -17.44
N ALA A 151 0.89 8.16 -17.84
CA ALA A 151 0.30 8.02 -19.16
C ALA A 151 -1.10 8.65 -19.12
N PRO A 152 -1.41 9.69 -19.91
CA PRO A 152 -2.79 10.10 -20.05
C PRO A 152 -3.59 8.89 -20.50
N ASP A 153 -4.63 8.53 -19.75
CA ASP A 153 -5.63 7.55 -20.16
C ASP A 153 -6.25 8.07 -21.47
N VAL A 154 -5.61 7.76 -22.60
CA VAL A 154 -6.25 7.81 -23.90
C VAL A 154 -7.19 6.63 -23.92
N GLU A 155 -8.35 6.80 -23.28
CA GLU A 155 -9.55 6.04 -23.61
C GLU A 155 -9.78 6.27 -25.11
N LEU A 156 -9.27 5.35 -25.92
CA LEU A 156 -9.67 5.14 -27.29
C LEU A 156 -11.17 4.81 -27.29
N LYS A 157 -12.03 5.82 -27.21
CA LYS A 157 -13.37 5.77 -27.78
C LYS A 157 -13.19 5.68 -29.30
N ARG A 158 -13.00 4.46 -29.79
CA ARG A 158 -12.97 4.17 -31.21
C ARG A 158 -13.90 3.01 -31.53
N SER A 159 -15.15 3.37 -31.81
CA SER A 159 -15.83 2.80 -32.97
C SER A 159 -16.98 3.72 -33.38
N PHE A 160 -16.69 4.47 -34.43
CA PHE A 160 -17.63 5.07 -35.36
C PHE A 160 -18.70 4.04 -35.75
N ILE A 161 -19.98 4.43 -35.68
CA ILE A 161 -21.03 3.77 -36.47
C ILE A 161 -21.34 4.74 -37.62
N PRO A 162 -21.13 4.34 -38.89
CA PRO A 162 -21.48 5.19 -40.02
C PRO A 162 -23.01 5.28 -40.13
N LEU A 163 -23.49 6.50 -40.34
CA LEU A 163 -24.85 6.76 -40.82
C LEU A 163 -25.10 5.97 -42.10
N ARG A 164 -26.23 5.26 -42.15
CA ARG A 164 -26.83 4.80 -43.40
C ARG A 164 -28.32 5.11 -43.35
#